data_AF-Q2SC19-F1
#
_entry.id   AF-Q2SC19-F1
#
_cell.length_a   1.000
_cell.length_b   1.000
_cell.length_c   1.000
_cell.angle_alpha   90.00
_cell.angle_beta   90.00
_cell.angle_gamma   90.00
#
_symmetry.space_group_name_H-M   'P 1'
#
loop_
_entity.id
_entity.type
_entity.pdbx_description
1 polymer ?
#
loop_
_entity_poly.entity_id
_entity_poly.type
_entity_poly.pdbx_seq_one_letter_code
_entity_poly.pdbx_strand_id
1 'polypeptide(L)'
;MLYPENLIKRVSEIGVLACEQGRLQDAEVIFGGVAAIADDVTSHTAAGLGMAATKIAGGDFESGVKLLSDNLAALDYENMDALALLVFAMKRSGRTQDAEELIPRLTSNPDFKGSLAEEILLAAEG
;
A
#
# COMPACT_ATOMS: atom_id res chain seq x y z
N MET A 1 -11.34 -24.25 0.81
CA MET A 1 -10.67 -24.47 2.11
C MET A 1 -10.59 -23.10 2.75
N LEU A 2 -11.17 -22.92 3.93
CA LEU A 2 -11.15 -21.63 4.63
C LEU A 2 -9.93 -21.61 5.54
N TYR A 3 -9.05 -20.64 5.37
CA TYR A 3 -7.88 -20.47 6.22
C TYR A 3 -8.25 -19.57 7.41
N PRO A 4 -7.69 -19.84 8.62
CA PRO A 4 -7.94 -18.97 9.76
C PRO A 4 -7.46 -17.53 9.52
N GLU A 5 -8.27 -16.53 9.82
CA GLU A 5 -7.93 -15.09 9.65
C GLU A 5 -6.62 -14.70 10.35
N ASN A 6 -6.38 -15.26 11.54
CA ASN A 6 -5.15 -15.01 12.30
C ASN A 6 -3.90 -15.55 11.59
N LEU A 7 -4.03 -16.62 10.80
CA LEU A 7 -2.94 -17.14 9.98
C LEU A 7 -2.66 -16.19 8.81
N ILE A 8 -3.71 -15.76 8.09
CA ILE A 8 -3.61 -14.79 6.99
C ILE A 8 -2.91 -13.52 7.48
N LYS A 9 -3.38 -12.95 8.60
CA LYS A 9 -2.77 -11.77 9.22
C LYS A 9 -1.28 -11.98 9.53
N ARG A 10 -0.92 -13.10 10.16
CA ARG A 10 0.47 -13.39 10.52
C ARG A 10 1.37 -13.57 9.31
N VAL A 11 0.86 -14.19 8.23
CA VAL A 11 1.61 -14.31 6.98
C VAL A 11 1.80 -12.94 6.33
N SER A 12 0.80 -12.07 6.34
CA SER A 12 0.93 -10.68 5.87
C SER A 12 1.97 -9.88 6.68
N GLU A 13 1.99 -10.02 8.00
CA GLU A 13 3.00 -9.40 8.88
C GLU A 13 4.43 -9.86 8.51
N ILE A 14 4.62 -11.14 8.16
CA ILE A 14 5.92 -11.65 7.67
C ILE A 14 6.27 -11.01 6.31
N GLY A 15 5.29 -10.80 5.43
CA GLY A 15 5.48 -10.09 4.16
C GLY A 15 5.97 -8.65 4.36
N VAL A 16 5.38 -7.93 5.33
CA VAL A 16 5.82 -6.58 5.70
C VAL A 16 7.27 -6.58 6.20
N LEU A 17 7.61 -7.49 7.13
CA LEU A 17 8.98 -7.61 7.63
C LEU A 17 9.99 -7.96 6.53
N ALA A 18 9.61 -8.81 5.57
CA ALA A 18 10.47 -9.10 4.42
C ALA A 18 10.72 -7.83 3.58
N CYS A 19 9.70 -7.01 3.36
CA CYS A 19 9.83 -5.73 2.66
C CYS A 19 10.75 -4.76 3.41
N GLU A 20 10.56 -4.59 4.73
CA GLU A 20 11.41 -3.72 5.57
C GLU A 20 12.89 -4.14 5.57
N GLN A 21 13.17 -5.44 5.44
CA GLN A 21 14.53 -5.97 5.36
C GLN A 21 15.10 -5.94 3.93
N GLY A 22 14.41 -5.32 2.97
CA GLY A 22 14.82 -5.26 1.58
C GLY A 22 14.72 -6.59 0.83
N ARG A 23 14.06 -7.60 1.41
CA ARG A 23 13.84 -8.92 0.80
C ARG A 23 12.60 -8.88 -0.11
N LEU A 24 12.64 -8.01 -1.11
CA LEU A 24 11.48 -7.66 -1.92
C LEU A 24 10.89 -8.86 -2.67
N GLN A 25 11.73 -9.74 -3.21
CA GLN A 25 11.26 -10.95 -3.89
C GLN A 25 10.50 -11.89 -2.95
N ASP A 26 10.96 -12.02 -1.70
CA ASP A 26 10.28 -12.85 -0.70
C ASP A 26 8.94 -12.21 -0.30
N ALA A 27 8.91 -10.90 -0.11
CA ALA A 27 7.70 -10.15 0.18
C ALA A 27 6.64 -10.33 -0.93
N GLU A 28 7.03 -10.25 -2.21
CA GLU A 28 6.13 -10.50 -3.33
C GLU A 28 5.53 -11.91 -3.32
N VAL A 29 6.36 -12.93 -3.06
CA VAL A 29 5.89 -14.32 -2.97
C VAL A 29 4.92 -14.48 -1.81
N ILE A 30 5.22 -13.88 -0.66
CA ILE A 30 4.37 -13.96 0.53
C ILE A 30 3.00 -13.31 0.27
N PHE A 31 2.97 -12.06 -0.18
CA PHE A 31 1.72 -11.35 -0.44
C PHE A 31 0.92 -11.98 -1.59
N GLY A 32 1.60 -12.49 -2.62
CA GLY A 32 0.93 -13.29 -3.66
C GLY A 32 0.27 -14.56 -3.12
N GLY A 33 0.92 -15.22 -2.16
CA GLY A 33 0.35 -16.35 -1.43
C GLY A 33 -0.87 -15.97 -0.61
N VAL A 34 -0.82 -14.83 0.12
CA VAL A 34 -1.96 -14.30 0.87
C VAL A 34 -3.13 -14.00 -0.06
N ALA A 35 -2.89 -13.31 -1.17
CA ALA A 35 -3.93 -12.98 -2.15
C ALA A 35 -4.59 -14.22 -2.77
N ALA A 36 -3.85 -15.32 -2.92
CA ALA A 36 -4.36 -16.58 -3.46
C ALA A 36 -5.25 -17.37 -2.49
N ILE A 37 -5.12 -17.13 -1.18
CA ILE A 37 -5.89 -17.84 -0.14
C ILE A 37 -6.94 -16.96 0.55
N ALA A 38 -6.89 -15.64 0.36
CA ALA A 38 -7.88 -14.69 0.86
C ALA A 38 -9.22 -14.92 0.16
N ASP A 39 -10.25 -15.17 0.96
CA ASP A 39 -11.64 -15.38 0.52
C ASP A 39 -12.54 -14.17 0.80
N ASP A 40 -12.06 -13.22 1.60
CA ASP A 40 -12.72 -11.96 1.88
C ASP A 40 -12.01 -10.76 1.22
N VAL A 41 -12.80 -9.70 0.96
CA VAL A 41 -12.32 -8.48 0.31
C VAL A 41 -11.24 -7.80 1.16
N THR A 42 -11.35 -7.79 2.48
CA THR A 42 -10.40 -7.09 3.37
C THR A 42 -9.02 -7.71 3.26
N SER A 43 -8.91 -9.03 3.38
CA SER A 43 -7.64 -9.76 3.28
C SER A 43 -7.03 -9.67 1.89
N HIS A 44 -7.85 -9.77 0.84
CA HIS A 44 -7.38 -9.63 -0.54
C HIS A 44 -6.78 -8.23 -0.77
N THR A 45 -7.46 -7.22 -0.25
CA THR A 45 -7.04 -5.84 -0.42
C THR A 45 -5.80 -5.50 0.41
N ALA A 46 -5.68 -6.04 1.63
CA ALA A 46 -4.47 -5.93 2.43
C ALA A 46 -3.25 -6.57 1.75
N ALA A 47 -3.43 -7.72 1.08
CA ALA A 47 -2.39 -8.35 0.28
C ALA A 47 -2.00 -7.47 -0.92
N GLY A 48 -2.98 -6.89 -1.61
CA GLY A 48 -2.75 -5.93 -2.70
C GLY A 48 -1.95 -4.71 -2.27
N LEU A 49 -2.24 -4.13 -1.10
CA LEU A 49 -1.46 -3.05 -0.50
C LEU A 49 -0.02 -3.47 -0.21
N GLY A 50 0.18 -4.65 0.39
CA GLY A 50 1.51 -5.20 0.66
C GLY A 50 2.33 -5.39 -0.62
N MET A 51 1.71 -5.90 -1.69
CA MET A 51 2.34 -6.00 -3.01
C MET A 51 2.73 -4.64 -3.56
N ALA A 52 1.84 -3.64 -3.46
CA ALA A 52 2.13 -2.30 -3.95
C ALA A 52 3.29 -1.63 -3.19
N ALA A 53 3.29 -1.72 -1.86
CA ALA A 53 4.38 -1.24 -1.02
C ALA A 53 5.71 -1.91 -1.39
N THR A 54 5.69 -3.21 -1.69
CA THR A 54 6.87 -3.96 -2.13
C THR A 54 7.42 -3.43 -3.46
N LYS A 55 6.56 -3.14 -4.44
CA LYS A 55 6.96 -2.54 -5.72
C LYS A 55 7.58 -1.15 -5.52
N ILE A 56 6.96 -0.33 -4.69
CA ILE A 56 7.43 1.04 -4.37
C ILE A 56 8.79 0.99 -3.67
N ALA A 57 8.98 0.09 -2.71
CA ALA A 57 10.26 -0.12 -2.03
C ALA A 57 11.38 -0.56 -2.99
N GLY A 58 11.03 -1.28 -4.06
CA GLY A 58 11.94 -1.65 -5.14
C GLY A 58 12.20 -0.57 -6.19
N GLY A 59 11.57 0.60 -6.06
CA GLY A 59 11.65 1.69 -7.04
C GLY A 59 10.75 1.51 -8.27
N ASP A 60 9.92 0.47 -8.31
CA ASP A 60 8.92 0.26 -9.36
C ASP A 60 7.62 1.03 -9.01
N PHE A 61 7.73 2.36 -9.09
CA PHE A 61 6.64 3.26 -8.72
C PHE A 61 5.42 3.14 -9.63
N GLU A 62 5.61 2.88 -10.93
CA GLU A 62 4.50 2.71 -11.88
C GLU A 62 3.64 1.48 -11.54
N SER A 63 4.27 0.32 -11.27
CA SER A 63 3.52 -0.85 -10.82
C SER A 63 2.86 -0.61 -9.46
N GLY A 64 3.54 0.12 -8.56
CA GLY A 64 2.98 0.56 -7.28
C GLY A 64 1.71 1.38 -7.43
N VAL A 65 1.73 2.42 -8.28
CA VAL A 65 0.57 3.26 -8.59
C VAL A 65 -0.58 2.42 -9.15
N LYS A 66 -0.29 1.52 -10.08
CA LYS A 66 -1.31 0.64 -10.67
C LYS A 66 -1.99 -0.22 -9.60
N LEU A 67 -1.20 -0.94 -8.80
CA LEU A 67 -1.73 -1.81 -7.75
C LEU A 67 -2.53 -1.01 -6.70
N LEU A 68 -2.05 0.15 -6.28
CA LEU A 68 -2.78 1.00 -5.34
C LEU A 68 -4.10 1.48 -5.94
N SER A 69 -4.08 1.94 -7.19
CA SER A 69 -5.30 2.43 -7.87
C SER A 69 -6.35 1.32 -8.04
N ASP A 70 -5.92 0.12 -8.42
CA ASP A 70 -6.79 -1.05 -8.59
C ASP A 70 -7.41 -1.49 -7.25
N ASN A 71 -6.69 -1.35 -6.14
CA ASN A 71 -7.13 -1.76 -4.81
C ASN A 71 -7.84 -0.64 -4.01
N LEU A 72 -7.57 0.64 -4.28
CA LEU A 72 -8.19 1.79 -3.61
C LEU A 72 -9.69 1.95 -3.94
N ALA A 73 -10.18 1.36 -5.03
CA ALA A 73 -11.61 1.29 -5.28
C ALA A 73 -12.33 0.27 -4.36
N ALA A 74 -11.57 -0.69 -3.80
CA ALA A 74 -12.08 -1.75 -2.93
C ALA A 74 -11.84 -1.49 -1.44
N LEU A 75 -10.79 -0.73 -1.09
CA LEU A 75 -10.67 -0.07 0.20
C LEU A 75 -11.65 1.09 0.19
N ASP A 76 -12.52 1.18 1.19
CA ASP A 76 -13.18 2.45 1.45
C ASP A 76 -12.11 3.55 1.44
N TYR A 77 -12.31 4.61 0.64
CA TYR A 77 -11.30 5.63 0.25
C TYR A 77 -10.68 6.40 1.43
N GLU A 78 -10.96 5.98 2.66
CA GLU A 78 -10.55 6.53 3.94
C GLU A 78 -9.23 5.96 4.50
N ASN A 79 -8.64 4.93 3.87
CA ASN A 79 -7.31 4.46 4.29
C ASN A 79 -6.23 5.49 3.88
N MET A 80 -5.94 6.42 4.80
CA MET A 80 -4.98 7.50 4.60
C MET A 80 -3.58 7.01 4.25
N ASP A 81 -3.12 5.89 4.82
CA ASP A 81 -1.78 5.36 4.54
C ASP A 81 -1.68 4.86 3.09
N ALA A 82 -2.70 4.15 2.61
CA ALA A 82 -2.77 3.70 1.22
C ALA A 82 -2.82 4.89 0.24
N LEU A 83 -3.59 5.92 0.59
CA LEU A 83 -3.69 7.14 -0.21
C LEU A 83 -2.39 7.94 -0.21
N ALA A 84 -1.69 8.05 0.92
CA ALA A 84 -0.39 8.70 1.01
C ALA A 84 0.67 7.94 0.22
N LEU A 85 0.65 6.60 0.29
CA LEU A 85 1.54 5.75 -0.49
C LEU A 85 1.28 5.89 -2.00
N LEU A 86 0.03 6.08 -2.41
CA LEU A 86 -0.33 6.35 -3.81
C LEU A 86 0.22 7.70 -4.26
N VAL A 87 0.01 8.75 -3.47
CA VAL A 87 0.55 10.09 -3.75
C VAL A 87 2.07 10.05 -3.85
N PHE A 88 2.74 9.35 -2.93
CA PHE A 88 4.18 9.15 -2.97
C PHE A 88 4.62 8.48 -4.28
N ALA A 89 4.01 7.35 -4.64
CA ALA A 89 4.34 6.63 -5.86
C ALA A 89 4.09 7.46 -7.12
N MET A 90 2.97 8.19 -7.19
CA MET A 90 2.65 9.10 -8.30
C MET A 90 3.68 10.21 -8.45
N LYS A 91 4.12 10.86 -7.35
CA LYS A 91 5.17 11.88 -7.41
C LYS A 91 6.49 11.30 -7.91
N ARG A 92 6.89 10.13 -7.41
CA ARG A 92 8.15 9.47 -7.81
C ARG A 92 8.14 8.93 -9.23
N SER A 93 6.96 8.66 -9.79
CA SER A 93 6.81 8.22 -11.18
C SER A 93 6.57 9.36 -12.18
N GLY A 94 6.52 10.62 -11.71
CA GLY A 94 6.35 11.81 -12.54
C GLY A 94 4.88 12.20 -12.80
N ARG A 95 3.92 11.50 -12.18
CA ARG A 95 2.49 11.82 -12.23
C ARG A 95 2.12 12.89 -11.18
N THR A 96 2.89 13.96 -11.15
CA THR A 96 2.77 15.01 -10.12
C THR A 96 1.38 15.65 -10.11
N GLN A 97 0.80 15.93 -11.28
CA GLN A 97 -0.52 16.55 -11.35
C GLN A 97 -1.61 15.67 -10.72
N ASP A 98 -1.63 14.38 -11.05
CA ASP A 98 -2.57 13.41 -10.46
C ASP A 98 -2.40 13.32 -8.93
N ALA A 99 -1.15 13.38 -8.45
CA ALA A 99 -0.84 13.37 -7.03
C ALA A 99 -1.39 14.61 -6.31
N GLU A 100 -1.22 15.80 -6.88
CA GLU A 100 -1.70 17.07 -6.31
C GLU A 100 -3.23 17.11 -6.17
N GLU A 101 -3.97 16.42 -7.04
CA GLU A 101 -5.43 16.28 -6.92
C GLU A 101 -5.86 15.42 -5.71
N LEU A 102 -4.99 14.53 -5.23
CA LEU A 102 -5.28 13.61 -4.12
C LEU A 102 -4.84 14.14 -2.75
N ILE A 103 -3.82 15.00 -2.69
CA ILE A 103 -3.31 15.59 -1.44
C ILE A 103 -4.39 16.27 -0.58
N PRO A 104 -5.37 17.02 -1.14
CA PRO A 104 -6.44 17.62 -0.33
C PRO A 104 -7.25 16.60 0.46
N ARG A 105 -7.43 15.37 -0.07
CA ARG A 105 -8.16 14.30 0.62
C ARG A 105 -7.43 13.81 1.86
N LEU A 106 -6.08 13.78 1.82
CA LEU A 106 -5.25 13.48 2.98
C LEU A 106 -5.31 14.61 4.01
N THR A 107 -4.97 15.83 3.58
CA THR A 107 -4.79 16.98 4.48
C THR A 107 -6.09 17.48 5.12
N SER A 108 -7.24 17.17 4.52
CA SER A 108 -8.56 17.47 5.10
C SER A 108 -8.96 16.53 6.24
N ASN A 109 -8.29 15.38 6.40
CA ASN A 109 -8.61 14.44 7.45
C ASN A 109 -8.10 14.94 8.81
N PRO A 110 -8.93 15.01 9.87
CA PRO A 110 -8.53 15.48 11.19
C PRO A 110 -7.34 14.74 11.80
N ASP A 111 -7.20 13.44 11.48
CA ASP A 111 -6.16 12.57 12.02
C ASP A 111 -4.89 12.55 11.17
N PHE A 112 -4.81 13.37 10.11
CA PHE A 112 -3.66 13.42 9.22
C PHE A 112 -2.39 13.91 9.93
N LYS A 113 -2.48 14.92 10.78
CA LYS A 113 -1.31 15.49 11.46
C LYS A 113 -0.76 14.53 12.52
N GLY A 114 0.56 14.27 12.45
CA GLY A 114 1.26 13.31 13.30
C GLY A 114 1.03 11.86 12.90
N SER A 115 0.41 11.60 11.74
CA SER A 115 0.18 10.25 11.23
C SER A 115 1.33 9.78 10.32
N LEU A 116 1.39 8.47 10.11
CA LEU A 116 2.28 7.88 9.11
C LEU A 116 2.03 8.44 7.70
N ALA A 117 0.77 8.72 7.35
CA ALA A 117 0.41 9.34 6.08
C ALA A 117 1.07 10.72 5.87
N GLU A 118 1.23 11.53 6.93
CA GLU A 118 1.97 12.80 6.86
C GLU A 118 3.46 12.56 6.63
N GLU A 119 4.07 11.60 7.33
CA GLU A 119 5.48 11.25 7.13
C GLU A 119 5.76 10.77 5.70
N ILE A 120 4.89 9.91 5.17
CA ILE A 120 4.97 9.43 3.77
C ILE A 120 4.86 10.60 2.80
N LEU A 121 3.93 11.54 3.04
CA LEU A 121 3.74 12.68 2.16
C LEU A 121 4.96 13.61 2.17
N LEU A 122 5.53 13.89 3.34
CA LEU A 122 6.75 14.68 3.47
C LEU A 122 7.94 14.03 2.73
N ALA A 123 8.05 12.71 2.79
CA ALA A 123 9.06 11.96 2.04
C ALA A 123 8.85 12.05 0.51
N ALA A 124 7.64 12.35 0.04
CA ALA A 124 7.34 12.51 -1.38
C ALA A 124 7.83 13.84 -1.97
N GLU A 125 8.16 14.83 -1.12
CA GLU A 125 8.63 16.16 -1.54
C GLU A 125 10.16 16.26 -1.69
N GLY A 126 10.91 15.26 -1.19
CA GLY A 126 12.37 15.18 -1.26
C GLY A 126 12.93 14.37 -2.43
#